data_AF-A0A8J7RYZ4-F1
#
_entry.id   AF-A0A8J7RYZ4-F1
#
_cell.length_a   1.000
_cell.length_b   1.000
_cell.length_c   1.000
_cell.angle_alpha   90.00
_cell.angle_beta   90.00
_cell.angle_gamma   90.00
#
_symmetry.space_group_name_H-M   'P 1'
#
loop_
_entity.id
_entity.type
_entity.pdbx_description
1 polymer ?
#
loop_
_entity_poly.entity_id
_entity_poly.type
_entity_poly.pdbx_seq_one_letter_code
_entity_poly.pdbx_strand_id
1 'polypeptide(L)'
;MRVNPTTIEAEATVAKAAAHMCRDEVGSCIVLSGNIPTGIVTEQDINCKVVAKDLKPSSVYVREIMSTPLITIETRQTVGEAAQMMIQHRVRRLPVVEDGKVTGIVTVRDLLSVANELNEVMSDLIVINRDESYAMGVCDRCGQMSDNLIQVDSMLLCEDCREEERLR
;
A
#
# COMPACT_ATOMS: atom_id res chain seq x y z
N MET A 1 8.90 11.55 -7.60
CA MET A 1 9.44 10.18 -7.83
C MET A 1 10.79 10.07 -7.16
N ARG A 2 11.13 8.92 -6.60
CA ARG A 2 12.46 8.65 -6.06
C ARG A 2 13.24 7.77 -7.02
N VAL A 3 14.44 8.21 -7.39
CA VAL A 3 15.40 7.46 -8.20
C VAL A 3 16.16 6.47 -7.34
N ASN A 4 16.56 5.32 -7.90
CA ASN A 4 17.24 4.23 -7.19
C ASN A 4 16.46 3.74 -5.95
N PRO A 5 15.37 2.99 -6.15
CA PRO A 5 14.57 2.51 -5.03
C PRO A 5 15.38 1.53 -4.18
N THR A 6 15.18 1.60 -2.86
CA THR A 6 15.78 0.65 -1.92
C THR A 6 15.39 -0.77 -2.29
N THR A 7 16.39 -1.66 -2.34
CA THR A 7 16.19 -3.08 -2.67
C THR A 7 16.55 -3.98 -1.48
N ILE A 8 16.04 -5.20 -1.50
CA ILE A 8 16.34 -6.25 -0.53
C ILE A 8 16.24 -7.64 -1.18
N GLU A 9 17.06 -8.59 -0.76
CA GLU A 9 16.96 -9.99 -1.21
C GLU A 9 15.73 -10.69 -0.60
N ALA A 10 15.11 -11.57 -1.37
CA ALA A 10 13.95 -12.37 -0.96
C ALA A 10 14.23 -13.23 0.30
N GLU A 11 15.47 -13.71 0.44
CA GLU A 11 15.96 -14.51 1.57
C GLU A 11 16.46 -13.65 2.75
N ALA A 12 16.39 -12.32 2.66
CA ALA A 12 16.67 -11.47 3.79
C ALA A 12 15.53 -11.57 4.83
N THR A 13 15.84 -11.26 6.08
CA THR A 13 14.84 -11.23 7.14
C THR A 13 14.06 -9.92 7.12
N VAL A 14 12.84 -9.94 7.68
CA VAL A 14 12.02 -8.74 7.83
C VAL A 14 12.72 -7.67 8.67
N ALA A 15 13.49 -8.07 9.69
CA ALA A 15 14.33 -7.15 10.46
C ALA A 15 15.34 -6.39 9.59
N LYS A 16 15.98 -7.06 8.61
CA LYS A 16 16.90 -6.40 7.67
C LYS A 16 16.15 -5.47 6.73
N ALA A 17 14.98 -5.87 6.23
CA ALA A 17 14.15 -5.01 5.39
C ALA A 17 13.74 -3.73 6.15
N ALA A 18 13.29 -3.85 7.40
CA ALA A 18 12.98 -2.69 8.25
C ALA A 18 14.21 -1.79 8.44
N ALA A 19 15.40 -2.37 8.67
CA ALA A 19 16.64 -1.58 8.79
C ALA A 19 17.02 -0.85 7.48
N HIS A 20 16.76 -1.45 6.31
CA HIS A 20 16.91 -0.77 5.01
C HIS A 20 15.91 0.39 4.88
N MET A 21 14.64 0.15 5.20
CA MET A 21 13.58 1.17 5.18
C MET A 21 13.93 2.38 6.07
N CYS A 22 14.38 2.14 7.31
CA CYS A 22 14.77 3.22 8.23
C CYS A 22 16.00 4.00 7.75
N ARG A 23 17.05 3.30 7.31
CA ARG A 23 18.30 3.94 6.85
C ARG A 23 18.07 4.81 5.61
N ASP A 24 17.25 4.32 4.70
CA ASP A 24 17.00 5.01 3.44
C ASP A 24 15.80 5.97 3.54
N GLU A 25 15.13 6.04 4.70
CA GLU A 25 13.93 6.86 4.92
C GLU A 25 12.84 6.57 3.86
N VAL A 26 12.53 5.29 3.65
CA VAL A 26 11.48 4.82 2.73
C VAL A 26 10.53 3.85 3.44
N GLY A 27 9.27 3.81 3.00
CA GLY A 27 8.30 2.84 3.52
C GLY A 27 8.26 1.50 2.79
N SER A 28 9.13 1.25 1.80
CA SER A 28 9.19 -0.02 1.03
C SER A 28 10.58 -0.39 0.55
N CYS A 29 10.76 -1.68 0.31
CA CYS A 29 11.86 -2.21 -0.47
C CYS A 29 11.33 -3.00 -1.68
N ILE A 30 11.99 -2.85 -2.83
CA ILE A 30 11.83 -3.76 -3.96
C ILE A 30 12.55 -5.07 -3.62
N VAL A 31 11.85 -6.18 -3.75
CA VAL A 31 12.38 -7.50 -3.44
C VAL A 31 12.99 -8.11 -4.69
N LEU A 32 14.26 -8.50 -4.56
CA LEU A 32 15.03 -9.17 -5.60
C LEU A 32 15.12 -10.67 -5.30
N SER A 33 14.98 -11.47 -6.35
CA SER A 33 15.41 -12.86 -6.36
C SER A 33 16.66 -12.96 -7.24
N GLY A 34 17.84 -12.83 -6.63
CA GLY A 34 19.07 -12.58 -7.38
C GLY A 34 19.06 -11.19 -8.01
N ASN A 35 19.14 -11.10 -9.33
CA ASN A 35 19.10 -9.81 -10.05
C ASN A 35 17.72 -9.44 -10.62
N ILE A 36 16.70 -10.24 -10.32
CA ILE A 36 15.36 -10.06 -10.90
C ILE A 36 14.45 -9.42 -9.85
N PRO A 37 13.87 -8.24 -10.13
CA PRO A 37 12.82 -7.66 -9.29
C PRO A 37 11.56 -8.53 -9.35
N THR A 38 11.21 -9.18 -8.23
CA THR A 38 10.12 -10.15 -8.18
C THR A 38 8.93 -9.67 -7.36
N GLY A 39 9.15 -8.80 -6.38
CA GLY A 39 8.08 -8.36 -5.49
C GLY A 39 8.39 -7.05 -4.77
N ILE A 40 7.50 -6.65 -3.88
CA ILE A 40 7.65 -5.46 -3.04
C ILE A 40 7.19 -5.78 -1.63
N VAL A 41 7.92 -5.26 -0.65
CA VAL A 41 7.55 -5.32 0.77
C VAL A 41 7.45 -3.91 1.32
N THR A 42 6.43 -3.67 2.14
CA THR A 42 6.08 -2.36 2.68
C THR A 42 5.97 -2.38 4.21
N GLU A 43 5.99 -1.22 4.85
CA GLU A 43 5.70 -1.10 6.29
C GLU A 43 4.36 -1.75 6.68
N GLN A 44 3.34 -1.65 5.82
CA GLN A 44 2.04 -2.28 6.07
C GLN A 44 2.15 -3.81 6.08
N ASP A 45 2.98 -4.40 5.22
CA ASP A 45 3.24 -5.84 5.25
C ASP A 45 3.92 -6.25 6.57
N ILE A 46 4.91 -5.48 7.03
CA ILE A 46 5.58 -5.74 8.31
C ILE A 46 4.58 -5.64 9.47
N ASN A 47 3.76 -4.59 9.49
CA ASN A 47 2.79 -4.37 10.54
C ASN A 47 1.72 -5.49 10.56
N CYS A 48 1.06 -5.74 9.44
CA CYS A 48 -0.08 -6.66 9.39
C CYS A 48 0.32 -8.14 9.35
N LYS A 49 1.47 -8.49 8.75
CA LYS A 49 1.87 -9.89 8.55
C LYS A 49 2.90 -10.39 9.57
N VAL A 50 3.58 -9.50 10.30
CA VAL A 50 4.61 -9.87 11.29
C VAL A 50 4.26 -9.36 12.67
N VAL A 51 4.17 -8.04 12.86
CA VAL A 51 3.97 -7.43 14.18
C VAL A 51 2.62 -7.81 14.78
N ALA A 52 1.54 -7.66 14.01
CA ALA A 52 0.18 -8.01 14.44
C ALA A 52 -0.01 -9.50 14.76
N LYS A 53 0.91 -10.36 14.30
CA LYS A 53 0.91 -11.80 14.56
C LYS A 53 1.89 -12.23 15.66
N ASP A 54 2.50 -11.26 16.34
CA ASP A 54 3.54 -11.46 17.36
C ASP A 54 4.72 -12.32 16.86
N LEU A 55 5.05 -12.21 15.57
CA LEU A 55 6.17 -12.92 14.98
C LEU A 55 7.46 -12.12 15.15
N LYS A 56 8.57 -12.83 15.42
CA LYS A 56 9.88 -12.20 15.53
C LYS A 56 10.37 -11.77 14.14
N PRO A 57 10.65 -10.47 13.87
CA PRO A 57 11.05 -10.02 12.53
C PRO A 57 12.36 -10.62 12.02
N SER A 58 13.21 -11.12 12.91
CA SER A 58 14.48 -11.78 12.55
C SER A 58 14.33 -13.27 12.19
N SER A 59 13.16 -13.88 12.40
CA SER A 59 12.88 -15.27 12.01
C SER A 59 11.96 -15.40 10.80
N VAL A 60 11.46 -14.28 10.25
CA VAL A 60 10.59 -14.25 9.07
C VAL A 60 11.39 -13.71 7.89
N TYR A 61 11.30 -14.36 6.73
CA TYR A 61 11.91 -13.92 5.49
C TYR A 61 11.00 -12.96 4.71
N VAL A 62 11.62 -12.05 3.95
CA VAL A 62 10.89 -11.07 3.14
C VAL A 62 9.96 -11.75 2.13
N ARG A 63 10.40 -12.83 1.49
CA ARG A 63 9.60 -13.60 0.53
C ARG A 63 8.26 -14.11 1.09
N GLU A 64 8.16 -14.27 2.40
CA GLU A 64 6.96 -14.81 3.06
C GLU A 64 5.89 -13.73 3.23
N ILE A 65 6.27 -12.45 3.21
CA ILE A 65 5.36 -11.33 3.45
C ILE A 65 5.22 -10.38 2.26
N MET A 66 6.12 -10.44 1.28
CA MET A 66 6.08 -9.55 0.11
C MET A 66 4.85 -9.79 -0.76
N SER A 67 4.46 -8.76 -1.51
CA SER A 67 3.51 -8.89 -2.62
C SER A 67 4.26 -9.24 -3.90
N THR A 68 3.75 -10.23 -4.64
CA THR A 68 4.31 -10.75 -5.90
C THR A 68 3.14 -11.23 -6.80
N PRO A 69 3.20 -11.06 -8.14
CA PRO A 69 4.30 -10.45 -8.91
C PRO A 69 4.41 -8.93 -8.69
N LEU A 70 5.59 -8.38 -8.97
CA LEU A 70 5.83 -6.94 -8.91
C LEU A 70 4.99 -6.22 -9.96
N ILE A 71 4.08 -5.35 -9.51
CA ILE A 71 3.28 -4.48 -10.37
C ILE A 71 4.11 -3.24 -10.67
N THR A 72 4.34 -2.94 -11.95
CA THR A 72 5.27 -1.87 -12.39
C THR A 72 4.62 -0.90 -13.37
N ILE A 73 5.25 0.25 -13.59
CA ILE A 73 4.89 1.23 -14.61
C ILE A 73 6.10 1.58 -15.49
N GLU A 74 5.90 1.74 -16.80
CA GLU A 74 6.95 2.18 -17.73
C GLU A 74 7.23 3.69 -17.60
N THR A 75 8.47 4.12 -17.81
CA THR A 75 8.88 5.55 -17.76
C THR A 75 8.09 6.46 -18.71
N ARG A 76 7.56 5.92 -19.80
CA ARG A 76 6.77 6.64 -20.82
C ARG A 76 5.29 6.82 -20.45
N GLN A 77 4.81 6.17 -19.41
CA GLN A 77 3.41 6.27 -18.98
C GLN A 77 3.17 7.53 -18.15
N THR A 78 1.96 8.05 -18.24
CA THR A 78 1.51 9.30 -17.64
C THR A 78 1.17 9.14 -16.15
N VAL A 79 1.10 10.27 -15.45
CA VAL A 79 0.62 10.36 -14.06
C VAL A 79 -0.80 9.81 -13.89
N GLY A 80 -1.69 10.05 -14.87
CA GLY A 80 -3.05 9.53 -14.87
C GLY A 80 -3.09 8.00 -14.97
N GLU A 81 -2.28 7.42 -15.86
CA GLU A 81 -2.13 5.97 -15.97
C GLU A 81 -1.55 5.37 -14.68
N ALA A 82 -0.57 6.04 -14.06
CA ALA A 82 -0.04 5.62 -12.76
C ALA A 82 -1.12 5.59 -11.67
N ALA A 83 -1.93 6.65 -11.59
CA ALA A 83 -3.03 6.70 -10.64
C ALA A 83 -4.07 5.60 -10.91
N GLN A 84 -4.44 5.39 -12.17
CA GLN A 84 -5.38 4.34 -12.55
C GLN A 84 -4.87 2.95 -12.17
N MET A 85 -3.59 2.65 -12.41
CA MET A 85 -3.00 1.38 -11.98
C MET A 85 -2.95 1.24 -10.47
N MET A 86 -2.64 2.31 -9.74
CA MET A 86 -2.70 2.32 -8.27
C MET A 86 -4.11 1.98 -7.77
N ILE A 87 -5.16 2.56 -8.37
CA ILE A 87 -6.57 2.30 -8.03
C ILE A 87 -6.95 0.85 -8.35
N GLN A 88 -6.69 0.42 -9.58
CA GLN A 88 -7.06 -0.91 -10.07
C GLN A 88 -6.43 -2.02 -9.23
N HIS A 89 -5.16 -1.86 -8.86
CA HIS A 89 -4.43 -2.84 -8.09
C HIS A 89 -4.46 -2.60 -6.57
N ARG A 90 -5.13 -1.53 -6.13
CA ARG A 90 -5.18 -1.09 -4.72
C ARG A 90 -3.78 -0.95 -4.10
N VAL A 91 -2.82 -0.44 -4.85
CA VAL A 91 -1.44 -0.21 -4.41
C VAL A 91 -1.15 1.27 -4.28
N ARG A 92 -0.34 1.64 -3.27
CA ARG A 92 0.04 3.04 -3.02
C ARG A 92 1.36 3.46 -3.68
N ARG A 93 2.01 2.53 -4.36
CA ARG A 93 3.36 2.70 -4.88
C ARG A 93 3.56 1.80 -6.09
N LEU A 94 4.22 2.36 -7.10
CA LEU A 94 4.54 1.69 -8.35
C LEU A 94 6.04 1.86 -8.61
N PRO A 95 6.83 0.78 -8.61
CA PRO A 95 8.16 0.77 -9.20
C PRO A 95 8.07 1.17 -10.68
N VAL A 96 8.94 2.09 -11.06
CA VAL A 96 9.08 2.56 -12.44
C VAL A 96 10.16 1.73 -13.12
N VAL A 97 9.86 1.22 -14.30
CA VAL A 97 10.75 0.39 -15.11
C VAL A 97 11.09 1.07 -16.44
N GLU A 98 12.32 0.82 -16.89
CA GLU A 98 12.82 1.19 -18.21
C GLU A 98 13.65 0.03 -18.74
N ASP A 99 13.34 -0.47 -19.94
CA ASP A 99 14.00 -1.64 -20.56
C ASP A 99 14.09 -2.86 -19.61
N GLY A 100 13.03 -3.09 -18.83
CA GLY A 100 12.94 -4.21 -17.87
C GLY A 100 13.75 -4.02 -16.58
N LYS A 101 14.36 -2.85 -16.36
CA LYS A 101 15.09 -2.52 -15.14
C LYS A 101 14.30 -1.54 -14.29
N VAL A 102 14.25 -1.76 -12.99
CA VAL A 102 13.65 -0.79 -12.06
C VAL A 102 14.57 0.41 -11.90
N THR A 103 14.11 1.58 -12.33
CA THR A 103 14.86 2.85 -12.32
C THR A 103 14.39 3.78 -11.21
N GLY A 104 13.17 3.61 -10.72
CA GLY A 104 12.58 4.48 -9.72
C GLY A 104 11.38 3.87 -9.01
N ILE A 105 10.77 4.67 -8.13
CA ILE A 105 9.47 4.38 -7.53
C ILE A 105 8.65 5.67 -7.48
N VAL A 106 7.37 5.56 -7.84
CA VAL A 106 6.38 6.61 -7.68
C VAL A 106 5.35 6.18 -6.63
N THR A 107 5.03 7.08 -5.71
CA THR A 107 4.05 6.86 -4.65
C THR A 107 2.83 7.72 -4.88
N VAL A 108 1.71 7.40 -4.23
CA VAL A 108 0.54 8.28 -4.30
C VAL A 108 0.87 9.69 -3.79
N ARG A 109 1.75 9.83 -2.79
CA ARG A 109 2.20 11.14 -2.31
C ARG A 109 2.89 11.94 -3.41
N ASP A 110 3.69 11.29 -4.26
CA ASP A 110 4.28 11.93 -5.42
C ASP A 110 3.18 12.41 -6.38
N LEU A 111 2.17 11.56 -6.68
CA LEU A 111 1.07 11.94 -7.58
C LEU A 111 0.27 13.13 -7.02
N LEU A 112 -0.03 13.14 -5.72
CA LEU A 112 -0.74 14.24 -5.07
C LEU A 112 0.06 15.55 -5.09
N SER A 113 1.40 15.48 -5.03
CA SER A 113 2.25 16.68 -5.07
C SER A 113 2.22 17.41 -6.41
N VAL A 114 1.93 16.71 -7.51
CA VAL A 114 1.77 17.28 -8.86
C VAL A 114 0.30 17.51 -9.23
N ALA A 115 -0.65 16.95 -8.50
CA ALA A 115 -2.09 17.00 -8.79
C ALA A 115 -2.78 18.34 -8.44
N ASN A 116 -2.04 19.42 -8.16
CA ASN A 116 -2.63 20.76 -8.00
C ASN A 116 -3.41 21.25 -9.26
N GLU A 117 -3.39 20.50 -10.36
CA GLU A 117 -4.18 20.75 -11.58
C GLU A 117 -5.18 19.62 -11.96
N LEU A 118 -5.42 18.59 -11.13
CA LEU A 118 -6.26 17.43 -11.52
C LEU A 118 -7.34 17.09 -10.48
N ASN A 119 -8.52 17.70 -10.64
CA ASN A 119 -9.67 17.52 -9.73
C ASN A 119 -10.27 16.10 -9.72
N GLU A 120 -10.11 15.30 -10.79
CA GLU A 120 -10.74 13.97 -10.88
C GLU A 120 -9.87 12.84 -10.30
N VAL A 121 -8.55 12.91 -10.45
CA VAL A 121 -7.64 11.87 -9.96
C VAL A 121 -7.48 11.92 -8.43
N MET A 122 -7.67 13.10 -7.85
CA MET A 122 -7.50 13.35 -6.43
C MET A 122 -8.48 12.56 -5.55
N SER A 123 -9.76 12.43 -5.96
CA SER A 123 -10.77 11.70 -5.18
C SER A 123 -10.43 10.23 -5.02
N ASP A 124 -9.99 9.60 -6.09
CA ASP A 124 -9.76 8.16 -6.11
C ASP A 124 -8.47 7.79 -5.37
N LEU A 125 -7.44 8.65 -5.46
CA LEU A 125 -6.20 8.51 -4.70
C LEU A 125 -6.40 8.73 -3.19
N ILE A 126 -7.36 9.55 -2.78
CA ILE A 126 -7.76 9.70 -1.37
C ILE A 126 -8.32 8.38 -0.83
N VAL A 127 -9.10 7.63 -1.62
CA VAL A 127 -9.65 6.34 -1.18
C VAL A 127 -8.54 5.33 -0.86
N ILE A 128 -7.49 5.27 -1.68
CA ILE A 128 -6.38 4.34 -1.45
C ILE A 128 -5.54 4.78 -0.23
N ASN A 129 -5.33 6.09 0.01
CA ASN A 129 -4.51 6.59 1.13
C ASN A 129 -5.23 6.63 2.47
N ARG A 130 -6.57 6.60 2.49
CA ARG A 130 -7.26 6.33 3.75
C ARG A 130 -6.94 4.89 4.09
N ASP A 131 -6.09 4.70 5.10
CA ASP A 131 -5.99 3.41 5.80
C ASP A 131 -7.41 2.92 6.05
N GLU A 132 -7.65 1.65 5.70
CA GLU A 132 -8.97 1.03 5.58
C GLU A 132 -10.02 1.65 6.50
N SER A 133 -10.86 2.51 5.91
CA SER A 133 -12.29 2.68 6.21
C SER A 133 -12.73 2.60 7.68
N TYR A 134 -12.12 3.37 8.57
CA TYR A 134 -12.73 3.68 9.86
C TYR A 134 -13.00 5.18 9.92
N ALA A 135 -14.24 5.56 9.70
CA ALA A 135 -14.70 6.89 10.08
C ALA A 135 -15.06 6.86 11.57
N MET A 136 -14.60 7.86 12.32
CA MET A 136 -15.14 8.15 13.64
C MET A 136 -16.37 9.04 13.46
N GLY A 137 -17.50 8.61 13.98
CA GLY A 137 -18.76 9.31 13.76
C GLY A 137 -19.92 8.58 14.40
N VAL A 138 -21.12 8.93 13.96
CA VAL A 138 -22.35 8.27 14.39
C VAL A 138 -22.74 7.21 13.35
N CYS A 139 -23.04 6.00 13.80
CA CYS A 139 -23.57 4.94 12.95
C CYS A 139 -24.95 5.33 12.42
N ASP A 140 -25.16 5.26 11.10
CA ASP A 140 -26.43 5.61 10.45
C ASP A 140 -27.58 4.64 10.80
N ARG A 141 -27.26 3.46 11.35
CA ARG A 141 -28.25 2.46 11.75
C ARG A 141 -28.62 2.54 13.24
N CYS A 142 -27.65 2.43 14.13
CA CYS A 142 -27.92 2.39 15.57
C CYS A 142 -27.84 3.76 16.25
N GLY A 143 -27.34 4.79 15.57
CA GLY A 143 -27.20 6.14 16.11
C GLY A 143 -26.13 6.27 17.19
N GLN A 144 -25.30 5.23 17.43
CA GLN A 144 -24.23 5.29 18.41
C GLN A 144 -22.94 5.83 17.81
N MET A 145 -22.16 6.54 18.63
CA MET A 145 -20.80 6.91 18.26
C MET A 145 -19.91 5.67 18.15
N SER A 146 -19.17 5.58 17.06
CA SER A 146 -18.17 4.54 16.82
C SER A 146 -16.94 5.16 16.17
N ASP A 147 -15.78 4.65 16.54
CA ASP A 147 -14.48 4.95 15.94
C ASP A 147 -14.13 3.98 14.79
N ASN A 148 -15.02 3.03 14.51
CA ASN A 148 -14.87 1.95 13.53
C ASN A 148 -16.12 1.91 12.62
N LEU A 149 -16.43 3.00 11.91
CA LEU A 149 -17.50 3.01 10.90
C LEU A 149 -16.96 2.69 9.50
N ILE A 150 -17.61 1.75 8.82
CA ILE A 150 -17.35 1.40 7.42
C ILE A 150 -18.55 1.81 6.58
N GLN A 151 -18.30 2.31 5.38
CA GLN A 151 -19.35 2.62 4.42
C GLN A 151 -19.85 1.32 3.76
N VAL A 152 -21.11 0.99 4.01
CA VAL A 152 -21.85 -0.10 3.35
C VAL A 152 -22.97 0.55 2.55
N ASP A 153 -22.93 0.37 1.24
CA ASP A 153 -23.73 1.12 0.27
C ASP A 153 -23.57 2.64 0.46
N SER A 154 -24.59 3.29 1.03
CA SER A 154 -24.64 4.72 1.32
C SER A 154 -24.75 5.03 2.82
N MET A 155 -24.53 4.04 3.68
CA MET A 155 -24.61 4.17 5.15
C MET A 155 -23.26 3.91 5.81
N LEU A 156 -22.89 4.73 6.79
CA LEU A 156 -21.80 4.46 7.71
C LEU A 156 -22.29 3.56 8.84
N LEU A 157 -21.88 2.30 8.83
CA LEU A 157 -22.30 1.29 9.81
C LEU A 157 -21.16 0.94 10.75
N CYS A 158 -21.45 0.79 12.05
CA CYS A 158 -20.51 0.24 13.04
C CYS A 158 -20.36 -1.29 12.88
N GLU A 159 -19.38 -1.87 13.58
CA GLU A 159 -19.07 -3.31 13.50
C GLU A 159 -20.29 -4.21 13.72
N ASP A 160 -21.02 -4.00 14.81
CA ASP A 160 -22.19 -4.79 15.16
C ASP A 160 -23.29 -4.72 14.07
N CYS A 161 -23.55 -3.51 13.56
CA CYS A 161 -24.58 -3.29 12.53
C CYS A 161 -24.22 -3.93 11.18
N ARG A 162 -22.93 -4.14 10.90
CA ARG A 162 -22.45 -4.78 9.66
C ARG A 162 -22.50 -6.30 9.75
N GLU A 163 -22.28 -6.87 10.93
CA GLU A 163 -22.40 -8.31 11.12
C GLU A 163 -23.85 -8.77 10.96
N GLU A 164 -24.81 -7.99 11.46
CA GLU A 164 -26.24 -8.25 11.28
C GLU A 164 -26.71 -8.21 9.82
N GLU A 165 -26.12 -7.34 8.98
CA GLU A 165 -26.39 -7.28 7.52
C GLU A 165 -25.97 -8.56 6.80
N ARG A 166 -24.83 -9.15 7.18
CA ARG A 166 -24.28 -10.35 6.52
C ARG A 166 -25.04 -11.63 6.84
N LEU A 167 -25.86 -11.61 7.89
CA LEU A 167 -26.68 -12.73 8.36
C LEU A 167 -28.10 -12.74 7.74
N ARG A 168 -28.39 -11.81 6.83
CA ARG A 168 -29.67 -11.69 6.12
C ARG A 168 -29.61 -12.13 4.67
#